data_AF-A0AA46L2Z1-F1
#
_entry.id   AF-A0AA46L2Z1-F1
#
_cell.length_a   1.000
_cell.length_b   1.000
_cell.length_c   1.000
_cell.angle_alpha   90.00
_cell.angle_beta   90.00
_cell.angle_gamma   90.00
#
_symmetry.space_group_name_H-M   'P 1'
#
loop_
_entity.id
_entity.type
_entity.pdbx_description
1 polymer ?
#
loop_
_entity_poly.entity_id
_entity_poly.type
_entity_poly.pdbx_seq_one_letter_code
_entity_poly.pdbx_strand_id
1 'polypeptide(L)'
;MFEVGKIYNRRSDIHGVYKGQQYGGIATPANHPYVFIFTSDAGEEFGYSDGFGPDGTFRYTGEGQEGDMQMAKGNLAIFEHQQNKKEILLFESTTKGFVRFVGVCSYIEHHIEQRPDKNGQLRDAFIFHLDVLPQSRLPGVENGKAPYLTKPTKSKSLKQLRDIATAVTPNDVDVKEQVAHVRYRSEAIKLYAKKRANGVCEGCRSKSPFETKAGPYLEVHHLTRLADGGADCPENVIALCPTCHRRAHHSIDSKEFNEQLLRIALSIEEKIAQQSI
;
A
#
# COMPACT_ATOMS: atom_id res chain seq x y z
N MET A 1 -17.55 6.31 1.30
CA MET A 1 -16.21 6.08 0.72
C MET A 1 -15.30 5.60 1.85
N PHE A 2 -14.38 4.67 1.60
CA PHE A 2 -13.48 4.15 2.64
C PHE A 2 -12.32 5.12 2.89
N GLU A 3 -11.99 5.33 4.16
CA GLU A 3 -10.83 6.09 4.65
C GLU A 3 -9.63 5.15 4.89
N VAL A 4 -8.44 5.50 4.38
CA VAL A 4 -7.22 4.69 4.54
C VAL A 4 -6.83 4.61 6.00
N GLY A 5 -6.37 3.44 6.42
CA GLY A 5 -6.01 3.14 7.79
C GLY A 5 -7.21 2.87 8.70
N LYS A 6 -8.43 3.23 8.29
CA LYS A 6 -9.65 2.94 9.06
C LYS A 6 -10.02 1.47 8.97
N ILE A 7 -10.50 0.94 10.09
CA ILE A 7 -10.92 -0.45 10.25
C ILE A 7 -12.44 -0.54 10.07
N TYR A 8 -12.88 -1.54 9.32
CA TYR A 8 -14.26 -1.83 8.99
C TYR A 8 -14.58 -3.28 9.33
N ASN A 9 -15.81 -3.53 9.77
CA ASN A 9 -16.33 -4.88 9.87
C ASN A 9 -16.65 -5.41 8.46
N ARG A 10 -15.98 -6.49 8.05
CA ARG A 10 -16.10 -7.04 6.69
C ARG A 10 -17.54 -7.48 6.38
N ARG A 11 -18.28 -7.97 7.38
CA ARG A 11 -19.64 -8.47 7.20
C ARG A 11 -20.67 -7.35 7.15
N SER A 12 -20.68 -6.45 8.13
CA SER A 12 -21.70 -5.40 8.20
C SER A 12 -21.39 -4.21 7.29
N ASP A 13 -20.15 -3.73 7.30
CA ASP A 13 -19.80 -2.43 6.71
C ASP A 13 -19.45 -2.55 5.23
N ILE A 14 -19.02 -3.74 4.80
CA ILE A 14 -18.71 -4.05 3.40
C ILE A 14 -19.82 -4.90 2.79
N HIS A 15 -19.91 -6.18 3.16
CA HIS A 15 -20.86 -7.10 2.51
C HIS A 15 -22.33 -6.77 2.80
N GLY A 16 -22.62 -6.21 3.97
CA GLY A 16 -23.97 -5.74 4.32
C GLY A 16 -24.45 -4.62 3.41
N VAL A 17 -23.53 -3.74 3.00
CA VAL A 17 -23.78 -2.55 2.18
C VAL A 17 -23.69 -2.87 0.69
N TYR A 18 -22.55 -3.37 0.22
CA TYR A 18 -22.25 -3.54 -1.21
C TYR A 18 -22.66 -4.90 -1.78
N LYS A 19 -23.03 -5.85 -0.92
CA LYS A 19 -23.27 -7.26 -1.29
C LYS A 19 -22.03 -7.88 -1.95
N GLY A 20 -22.21 -8.98 -2.69
CA GLY A 20 -21.13 -9.72 -3.33
C GLY A 20 -20.68 -10.95 -2.54
N GLN A 21 -19.58 -11.55 -3.00
CA GLN A 21 -19.02 -12.78 -2.46
C GLN A 21 -18.46 -12.56 -1.06
N GLN A 22 -18.99 -13.28 -0.07
CA GLN A 22 -18.59 -13.11 1.34
C GLN A 22 -17.36 -13.94 1.73
N TYR A 23 -16.99 -14.90 0.89
CA TYR A 23 -15.90 -15.84 1.09
C TYR A 23 -14.82 -15.64 0.02
N GLY A 24 -13.56 -15.90 0.38
CA GLY A 24 -12.41 -15.74 -0.52
C GLY A 24 -11.72 -14.37 -0.42
N GLY A 25 -10.66 -14.21 -1.21
CA GLY A 25 -9.86 -12.98 -1.27
C GLY A 25 -10.44 -11.90 -2.17
N ILE A 26 -11.32 -12.22 -3.12
CA ILE A 26 -11.85 -11.27 -4.10
C ILE A 26 -13.37 -11.21 -4.00
N ALA A 27 -13.95 -10.00 -4.00
CA ALA A 27 -15.39 -9.81 -4.10
C ALA A 27 -15.74 -8.77 -5.17
N THR A 28 -16.72 -9.09 -6.00
CA THR A 28 -17.12 -8.32 -7.19
C THR A 28 -18.61 -7.98 -7.11
N PRO A 29 -19.00 -6.98 -6.30
CA PRO A 29 -20.40 -6.56 -6.19
C PRO A 29 -20.94 -6.14 -7.57
N ALA A 30 -22.05 -6.75 -8.00
CA ALA A 30 -22.59 -6.54 -9.35
C ALA A 30 -23.06 -5.10 -9.60
N ASN A 31 -23.63 -4.45 -8.58
CA ASN A 31 -24.26 -3.13 -8.69
C ASN A 31 -23.34 -1.97 -8.28
N HIS A 32 -22.04 -2.25 -8.10
CA HIS A 32 -21.07 -1.24 -7.68
C HIS A 32 -19.82 -1.30 -8.55
N PRO A 33 -19.17 -0.14 -8.80
CA PRO A 33 -17.97 -0.06 -9.63
C PRO A 33 -16.72 -0.47 -8.85
N TYR A 34 -16.80 -1.56 -8.06
CA TYR A 34 -15.72 -1.99 -7.17
C TYR A 34 -15.31 -3.43 -7.40
N VAL A 35 -14.01 -3.68 -7.23
CA VAL A 35 -13.41 -4.99 -7.04
C VAL A 35 -12.74 -4.94 -5.67
N PHE A 36 -13.32 -5.61 -4.68
CA PHE A 36 -12.71 -5.70 -3.37
C PHE A 36 -11.68 -6.82 -3.38
N ILE A 37 -10.46 -6.53 -2.94
CA ILE A 37 -9.44 -7.54 -2.68
C ILE A 37 -9.07 -7.51 -1.21
N PHE A 38 -8.95 -8.68 -0.62
CA PHE A 38 -8.68 -8.92 0.79
C PHE A 38 -7.41 -9.75 0.91
N THR A 39 -6.41 -9.20 1.58
CA THR A 39 -5.17 -9.90 1.91
C THR A 39 -5.13 -10.28 3.40
N SER A 40 -4.39 -11.35 3.70
CA SER A 40 -4.19 -11.85 5.06
C SER A 40 -3.05 -12.87 5.11
N ASP A 41 -2.34 -12.92 6.23
CA ASP A 41 -1.33 -13.96 6.53
C ASP A 41 -1.91 -15.40 6.52
N ALA A 42 -3.23 -15.55 6.68
CA ALA A 42 -3.91 -16.85 6.70
C ALA A 42 -3.83 -17.64 5.38
N GLY A 43 -3.33 -17.02 4.30
CA GLY A 43 -3.14 -17.65 3.00
C GLY A 43 -1.77 -18.32 2.80
N GLU A 44 -0.79 -18.08 3.67
CA GLU A 44 0.57 -18.62 3.51
C GLU A 44 0.58 -20.15 3.43
N GLU A 45 -0.28 -20.81 4.22
CA GLU A 45 -0.46 -22.28 4.22
C GLU A 45 -0.98 -22.83 2.87
N PHE A 46 -1.55 -21.99 2.02
CA PHE A 46 -2.06 -22.34 0.68
C PHE A 46 -1.22 -21.73 -0.45
N GLY A 47 0.01 -21.28 -0.15
CA GLY A 47 0.95 -20.68 -1.11
C GLY A 47 0.67 -19.22 -1.46
N TYR A 48 -0.18 -18.52 -0.70
CA TYR A 48 -0.42 -17.09 -0.92
C TYR A 48 0.64 -16.28 -0.19
N SER A 49 1.29 -15.38 -0.93
CA SER A 49 2.27 -14.44 -0.39
C SER A 49 2.02 -13.13 -1.10
N ASP A 50 1.29 -12.26 -0.40
CA ASP A 50 0.97 -10.91 -0.85
C ASP A 50 1.89 -9.92 -0.15
N GLY A 51 2.15 -8.80 -0.80
CA GLY A 51 2.99 -7.75 -0.21
C GLY A 51 3.74 -6.95 -1.27
N PHE A 52 4.45 -5.91 -0.85
CA PHE A 52 5.19 -5.09 -1.81
C PHE A 52 6.46 -5.78 -2.32
N GLY A 53 6.64 -5.72 -3.64
CA GLY A 53 7.87 -6.08 -4.31
C GLY A 53 8.98 -5.03 -4.15
N PRO A 54 10.22 -5.38 -4.52
CA PRO A 54 11.35 -4.44 -4.55
C PRO A 54 11.18 -3.33 -5.59
N ASP A 55 10.28 -3.51 -6.54
CA ASP A 55 9.83 -2.56 -7.56
C ASP A 55 8.82 -1.53 -7.02
N GLY A 56 8.34 -1.69 -5.78
CA GLY A 56 7.35 -0.80 -5.16
C GLY A 56 5.91 -1.13 -5.53
N THR A 57 5.67 -2.15 -6.35
CA THR A 57 4.32 -2.64 -6.66
C THR A 57 3.81 -3.53 -5.52
N PHE A 58 2.50 -3.52 -5.26
CA PHE A 58 1.86 -4.50 -4.39
C PHE A 58 1.59 -5.78 -5.18
N ARG A 59 2.17 -6.89 -4.75
CA ARG A 59 1.95 -8.21 -5.34
C ARG A 59 0.77 -8.88 -4.67
N TYR A 60 -0.23 -9.25 -5.47
CA TYR A 60 -1.42 -9.94 -5.01
C TYR A 60 -1.56 -11.28 -5.72
N THR A 61 -1.71 -12.35 -4.94
CA THR A 61 -1.88 -13.71 -5.45
C THR A 61 -3.34 -13.91 -5.85
N GLY A 62 -3.59 -14.34 -7.10
CA GLY A 62 -4.93 -14.55 -7.65
C GLY A 62 -5.75 -15.62 -6.93
N GLU A 63 -7.06 -15.67 -7.21
CA GLU A 63 -7.95 -16.70 -6.66
C GLU A 63 -7.82 -18.04 -7.41
N GLY A 64 -7.94 -19.13 -6.65
CA GLY A 64 -7.89 -20.51 -7.12
C GLY A 64 -7.09 -21.37 -6.15
N GLN A 65 -7.75 -22.26 -5.41
CA GLN A 65 -7.12 -23.05 -4.34
C GLN A 65 -6.62 -24.43 -4.77
N GLU A 66 -7.02 -24.91 -5.94
CA GLU A 66 -6.67 -26.24 -6.49
C GLU A 66 -6.37 -26.12 -7.98
N GLY A 67 -5.30 -26.79 -8.42
CA GLY A 67 -4.85 -26.77 -9.82
C GLY A 67 -4.49 -25.38 -10.32
N ASP A 68 -4.15 -25.29 -11.61
CA ASP A 68 -3.74 -24.04 -12.25
C ASP A 68 -4.82 -22.97 -12.15
N MET A 69 -4.42 -21.78 -11.72
CA MET A 69 -5.32 -20.63 -11.63
C MET A 69 -5.86 -20.28 -13.02
N GLN A 70 -7.12 -19.85 -13.04
CA GLN A 70 -7.81 -19.49 -14.28
C GLN A 70 -8.03 -17.98 -14.33
N MET A 71 -7.81 -17.36 -15.49
CA MET A 71 -8.09 -15.95 -15.71
C MET A 71 -9.60 -15.73 -15.91
N ALA A 72 -10.35 -16.00 -14.84
CA ALA A 72 -11.80 -15.96 -14.80
C ALA A 72 -12.28 -15.33 -13.49
N LYS A 73 -13.55 -14.96 -13.41
CA LYS A 73 -14.21 -14.46 -12.19
C LYS A 73 -13.41 -13.31 -11.54
N GLY A 74 -12.91 -13.49 -10.31
CA GLY A 74 -12.17 -12.48 -9.56
C GLY A 74 -10.84 -12.09 -10.22
N ASN A 75 -10.11 -13.06 -10.78
CA ASN A 75 -8.85 -12.80 -11.50
C ASN A 75 -9.10 -11.93 -12.74
N LEU A 76 -10.13 -12.26 -13.51
CA LEU A 76 -10.53 -11.47 -14.67
C LEU A 76 -11.01 -10.06 -14.27
N ALA A 77 -11.71 -9.94 -13.14
CA ALA A 77 -12.17 -8.66 -12.63
C ALA A 77 -11.01 -7.73 -12.24
N ILE A 78 -9.89 -8.26 -11.74
CA ILE A 78 -8.66 -7.49 -11.52
C ILE A 78 -8.07 -7.09 -12.87
N PHE A 79 -7.88 -8.04 -13.78
CA PHE A 79 -7.26 -7.80 -15.09
C PHE A 79 -8.00 -6.74 -15.92
N GLU A 80 -9.33 -6.76 -15.96
CA GLU A 80 -10.14 -5.86 -16.79
C GLU A 80 -10.67 -4.63 -16.04
N HIS A 81 -10.21 -4.36 -14.81
CA HIS A 81 -10.86 -3.37 -13.95
C HIS A 81 -10.91 -1.97 -14.59
N GLN A 82 -9.85 -1.55 -15.29
CA GLN A 82 -9.77 -0.25 -15.97
C GLN A 82 -10.76 -0.16 -17.13
N GLN A 83 -10.80 -1.19 -18.00
CA GLN A 83 -11.74 -1.27 -19.11
C GLN A 83 -13.19 -1.22 -18.62
N ASN A 84 -13.47 -1.92 -17.52
CA ASN A 84 -14.79 -1.99 -16.89
C ASN A 84 -15.08 -0.79 -15.97
N LYS A 85 -14.18 0.20 -15.89
CA LYS A 85 -14.31 1.40 -15.05
C LYS A 85 -14.61 1.08 -13.58
N LYS A 86 -13.98 0.03 -13.07
CA LYS A 86 -14.05 -0.39 -11.67
C LYS A 86 -12.78 -0.01 -10.91
N GLU A 87 -12.96 0.35 -9.65
CA GLU A 87 -11.85 0.60 -8.74
C GLU A 87 -11.52 -0.67 -7.96
N ILE A 88 -10.23 -1.03 -7.92
CA ILE A 88 -9.76 -2.09 -7.03
C ILE A 88 -9.57 -1.47 -5.65
N LEU A 89 -10.25 -2.01 -4.64
CA LEU A 89 -10.18 -1.55 -3.26
C LEU A 89 -9.50 -2.63 -2.43
N LEU A 90 -8.29 -2.32 -1.95
CA LEU A 90 -7.47 -3.24 -1.17
C LEU A 90 -7.79 -3.12 0.32
N PHE A 91 -8.01 -4.27 0.93
CA PHE A 91 -8.27 -4.43 2.35
C PHE A 91 -7.33 -5.48 2.93
N GLU A 92 -6.94 -5.28 4.18
CA GLU A 92 -6.07 -6.18 4.92
C GLU A 92 -6.76 -6.64 6.20
N SER A 93 -6.63 -7.92 6.53
CA SER A 93 -7.22 -8.50 7.74
C SER A 93 -6.48 -8.04 8.99
N THR A 94 -7.20 -7.48 9.96
CA THR A 94 -6.60 -6.99 11.22
C THR A 94 -6.82 -7.94 12.39
N THR A 95 -8.08 -8.30 12.60
CA THR A 95 -8.55 -9.24 13.61
C THR A 95 -9.74 -9.97 13.01
N LYS A 96 -10.20 -11.04 13.66
CA LYS A 96 -11.28 -11.88 13.13
C LYS A 96 -12.52 -11.04 12.76
N GLY A 97 -12.81 -10.98 11.46
CA GLY A 97 -13.98 -10.26 10.90
C GLY A 97 -13.77 -8.77 10.63
N PHE A 98 -12.61 -8.21 10.95
CA PHE A 98 -12.30 -6.78 10.75
C PHE A 98 -11.16 -6.59 9.78
N VAL A 99 -11.35 -5.66 8.85
CA VAL A 99 -10.39 -5.34 7.79
C VAL A 99 -10.06 -3.86 7.80
N ARG A 100 -8.81 -3.53 7.54
CA ARG A 100 -8.34 -2.16 7.36
C ARG A 100 -8.39 -1.81 5.88
N PHE A 101 -8.89 -0.63 5.54
CA PHE A 101 -8.79 -0.15 4.18
C PHE A 101 -7.38 0.36 3.90
N VAL A 102 -6.74 -0.22 2.89
CA VAL A 102 -5.37 0.08 2.49
C VAL A 102 -5.35 1.25 1.54
N GLY A 103 -6.20 1.21 0.51
CA GLY A 103 -6.18 2.18 -0.56
C GLY A 103 -6.83 1.65 -1.83
N VAL A 104 -6.83 2.50 -2.84
CA VAL A 104 -7.30 2.16 -4.18
C VAL A 104 -6.10 1.70 -5.00
N CYS A 105 -6.27 0.65 -5.79
CA CYS A 105 -5.22 0.09 -6.61
C CYS A 105 -5.49 0.25 -8.12
N SER A 106 -4.41 0.29 -8.90
CA SER A 106 -4.44 0.10 -10.36
C SER A 106 -3.62 -1.13 -10.75
N TYR A 107 -4.14 -1.92 -11.69
CA TYR A 107 -3.41 -3.03 -12.30
C TYR A 107 -2.31 -2.52 -13.24
N ILE A 108 -1.12 -3.13 -13.14
CA ILE A 108 0.04 -2.87 -14.03
C ILE A 108 0.26 -4.07 -14.94
N GLU A 109 0.60 -5.21 -14.34
CA GLU A 109 0.90 -6.45 -15.04
C GLU A 109 0.63 -7.66 -14.14
N HIS A 110 0.78 -8.87 -14.68
CA HIS A 110 0.88 -10.08 -13.88
C HIS A 110 1.90 -11.04 -14.49
N HIS A 111 2.41 -11.93 -13.66
CA HIS A 111 3.19 -13.07 -14.11
C HIS A 111 2.68 -14.36 -13.49
N ILE A 112 3.14 -15.48 -14.02
CA ILE A 112 2.84 -16.81 -13.52
C ILE A 112 4.04 -17.28 -12.67
N GLU A 113 3.74 -17.76 -11.47
CA GLU A 113 4.70 -18.37 -10.56
C GLU A 113 4.23 -19.77 -10.18
N GLN A 114 5.14 -20.73 -10.10
CA GLN A 114 4.84 -22.08 -9.64
C GLN A 114 4.74 -22.12 -8.12
N ARG A 115 3.55 -22.39 -7.59
CA ARG A 115 3.27 -22.43 -6.15
C ARG A 115 2.49 -23.68 -5.75
N PRO A 116 2.66 -24.18 -4.51
CA PRO A 116 1.84 -25.28 -4.02
C PRO A 116 0.36 -24.86 -3.93
N ASP A 117 -0.52 -25.76 -4.33
CA ASP A 117 -1.96 -25.67 -4.10
C ASP A 117 -2.32 -26.16 -2.68
N LYS A 118 -3.62 -26.21 -2.35
CA LYS A 118 -4.07 -26.66 -1.02
C LYS A 118 -3.70 -28.12 -0.69
N ASN A 119 -3.36 -28.92 -1.70
CA ASN A 119 -2.97 -30.31 -1.57
C ASN A 119 -1.44 -30.49 -1.64
N GLY A 120 -0.68 -29.39 -1.74
CA GLY A 120 0.76 -29.39 -1.87
C GLY A 120 1.27 -29.67 -3.28
N GLN A 121 0.40 -29.74 -4.30
CA GLN A 121 0.81 -29.93 -5.69
C GLN A 121 1.17 -28.59 -6.32
N LEU A 122 2.24 -28.55 -7.11
CA LEU A 122 2.60 -27.33 -7.83
C LEU A 122 1.53 -26.97 -8.87
N ARG A 123 1.20 -25.69 -8.94
CA ARG A 123 0.27 -25.09 -9.90
C ARG A 123 0.81 -23.78 -10.44
N ASP A 124 0.34 -23.40 -11.61
CA ASP A 124 0.48 -22.04 -12.12
C ASP A 124 -0.40 -21.08 -11.29
N ALA A 125 0.24 -20.15 -10.59
CA ALA A 125 -0.42 -19.11 -9.82
C ALA A 125 -0.22 -17.73 -10.47
N PHE A 126 -1.30 -16.95 -10.59
CA PHE A 126 -1.20 -15.56 -11.04
C PHE A 126 -0.74 -14.65 -9.91
N ILE A 127 0.30 -13.88 -10.17
CA ILE A 127 0.79 -12.84 -9.27
C ILE A 127 0.59 -11.49 -9.95
N PHE A 128 -0.43 -10.75 -9.50
CA PHE A 128 -0.79 -9.43 -9.98
C PHE A 128 0.10 -8.37 -9.36
N HIS A 129 0.64 -7.46 -10.17
CA HIS A 129 1.39 -6.29 -9.75
C HIS A 129 0.47 -5.07 -9.79
N LEU A 130 0.26 -4.45 -8.64
CA LEU A 130 -0.69 -3.34 -8.45
C LEU A 130 0.04 -2.08 -7.95
N ASP A 131 -0.31 -0.92 -8.50
CA ASP A 131 0.04 0.38 -7.91
C ASP A 131 -0.98 0.77 -6.85
N VAL A 132 -0.54 1.11 -5.63
CA VAL A 132 -1.41 1.63 -4.57
C VAL A 132 -1.44 3.15 -4.64
N LEU A 133 -2.60 3.69 -5.01
CA LEU A 133 -2.79 5.11 -5.26
C LEU A 133 -2.86 5.91 -3.94
N PRO A 134 -2.21 7.08 -3.86
CA PRO A 134 -2.34 7.97 -2.72
C PRO A 134 -3.76 8.53 -2.60
N GLN A 135 -4.24 8.73 -1.37
CA GLN A 135 -5.61 9.18 -1.10
C GLN A 135 -5.96 10.58 -1.58
N SER A 136 -4.97 11.41 -1.93
CA SER A 136 -5.14 12.78 -2.39
C SER A 136 -5.79 12.88 -3.78
N ARG A 137 -6.92 12.22 -4.01
CA ARG A 137 -7.86 12.62 -5.07
C ARG A 137 -8.62 13.83 -4.58
N LEU A 138 -8.02 15.01 -4.71
CA LEU A 138 -8.84 16.19 -4.97
C LEU A 138 -9.49 15.96 -6.34
N PRO A 139 -10.83 15.97 -6.45
CA PRO A 139 -11.48 15.91 -7.76
C PRO A 139 -11.01 17.12 -8.58
N GLY A 140 -10.38 16.88 -9.73
CA GLY A 140 -9.97 17.93 -10.65
C GLY A 140 -8.49 18.29 -10.69
N VAL A 141 -7.58 17.48 -10.11
CA VAL A 141 -6.15 17.63 -10.46
C VAL A 141 -5.95 17.04 -11.85
N GLU A 142 -5.98 17.92 -12.85
CA GLU A 142 -5.61 17.61 -14.22
C GLU A 142 -4.24 16.93 -14.26
N ASN A 143 -4.07 16.06 -15.26
CA ASN A 143 -2.82 15.40 -15.63
C ASN A 143 -1.71 16.43 -15.89
N GLY A 144 -1.12 16.96 -14.83
CA GLY A 144 0.15 17.62 -14.86
C GLY A 144 1.17 16.55 -15.19
N LYS A 145 1.66 16.54 -16.43
CA LYS A 145 2.83 15.77 -16.87
C LYS A 145 3.84 15.72 -15.73
N ALA A 146 3.97 14.57 -15.07
CA ALA A 146 4.99 14.37 -14.03
C ALA A 146 6.32 14.82 -14.65
N PRO A 147 7.06 15.78 -14.08
CA PRO A 147 8.29 16.27 -14.67
C PRO A 147 9.25 15.09 -14.83
N TYR A 148 9.38 14.65 -16.07
CA TYR A 148 10.24 13.56 -16.47
C TYR A 148 11.68 13.88 -16.05
N LEU A 149 12.36 12.88 -15.48
CA LEU A 149 13.83 12.75 -15.43
C LEU A 149 14.62 13.54 -14.37
N THR A 150 14.30 13.43 -13.09
CA THR A 150 15.37 13.45 -12.05
C THR A 150 15.04 12.53 -10.88
N LYS A 151 15.92 11.58 -10.53
CA LYS A 151 15.81 10.72 -9.32
C LYS A 151 15.43 11.58 -8.09
N PRO A 152 14.64 11.07 -7.13
CA PRO A 152 14.33 11.86 -5.95
C PRO A 152 15.63 11.97 -5.16
N THR A 153 16.09 13.20 -4.93
CA THR A 153 17.36 13.48 -4.25
C THR A 153 17.11 14.22 -2.94
N LYS A 154 18.08 14.13 -2.02
CA LYS A 154 18.04 14.89 -0.76
C LYS A 154 17.99 16.42 -0.95
N SER A 155 18.43 16.90 -2.12
CA SER A 155 18.40 18.33 -2.47
C SER A 155 16.99 18.85 -2.77
N LYS A 156 16.05 18.00 -3.19
CA LYS A 156 14.64 18.41 -3.39
C LYS A 156 14.03 18.88 -2.07
N SER A 157 13.23 19.94 -2.11
CA SER A 157 12.51 20.46 -0.94
C SER A 157 11.52 19.44 -0.38
N LEU A 158 11.07 19.65 0.87
CA LEU A 158 10.07 18.78 1.50
C LEU A 158 8.78 18.73 0.65
N LYS A 159 8.32 19.89 0.14
CA LYS A 159 7.17 20.00 -0.76
C LYS A 159 7.38 19.22 -2.05
N GLN A 160 8.51 19.39 -2.74
CA GLN A 160 8.78 18.64 -3.97
C GLN A 160 8.82 17.12 -3.77
N LEU A 161 9.39 16.64 -2.65
CA LEU A 161 9.39 15.21 -2.33
C LEU A 161 7.96 14.72 -2.05
N ARG A 162 7.14 15.53 -1.38
CA ARG A 162 5.72 15.25 -1.17
C ARG A 162 4.95 15.16 -2.49
N ASP A 163 5.11 16.14 -3.37
CA ASP A 163 4.43 16.19 -4.66
C ASP A 163 4.72 14.94 -5.50
N ILE A 164 5.98 14.48 -5.48
CA ILE A 164 6.39 13.22 -6.11
C ILE A 164 5.72 12.03 -5.42
N ALA A 165 5.77 11.96 -4.09
CA ALA A 165 5.19 10.89 -3.29
C ALA A 165 3.67 10.75 -3.45
N THR A 166 2.98 11.81 -3.90
CA THR A 166 1.54 11.83 -4.15
C THR A 166 1.17 11.80 -5.64
N ALA A 167 2.15 11.76 -6.54
CA ALA A 167 1.89 11.72 -7.98
C ALA A 167 1.14 10.44 -8.39
N VAL A 168 0.31 10.53 -9.43
CA VAL A 168 -0.40 9.38 -10.01
C VAL A 168 0.46 8.76 -11.11
N THR A 169 0.49 7.43 -11.16
CA THR A 169 1.13 6.70 -12.26
C THR A 169 0.26 6.79 -13.52
N PRO A 170 0.78 7.28 -14.65
CA PRO A 170 0.05 7.27 -15.91
C PRO A 170 -0.30 5.84 -16.33
N ASN A 171 -1.53 5.61 -16.78
CA ASN A 171 -1.97 4.28 -17.23
C ASN A 171 -1.74 4.05 -18.73
N ASP A 172 -1.42 5.10 -19.50
CA ASP A 172 -1.26 5.10 -20.95
C ASP A 172 0.21 4.93 -21.42
N VAL A 173 1.13 4.71 -20.48
CA VAL A 173 2.55 4.43 -20.75
C VAL A 173 2.85 2.94 -20.66
N ASP A 174 4.02 2.52 -21.13
CA ASP A 174 4.42 1.12 -21.09
C ASP A 174 4.64 0.60 -19.66
N VAL A 175 4.57 -0.72 -19.48
CA VAL A 175 4.69 -1.39 -18.18
C VAL A 175 6.02 -1.05 -17.46
N LYS A 176 7.14 -0.95 -18.19
CA LYS A 176 8.44 -0.63 -17.58
C LYS A 176 8.45 0.79 -17.04
N GLU A 177 7.82 1.71 -17.75
CA GLU A 177 7.65 3.10 -17.32
C GLU A 177 6.72 3.20 -16.11
N GLN A 178 5.59 2.47 -16.10
CA GLN A 178 4.69 2.39 -14.94
C GLN A 178 5.43 1.90 -13.68
N VAL A 179 6.15 0.79 -13.79
CA VAL A 179 6.95 0.24 -12.67
C VAL A 179 8.03 1.22 -12.21
N ALA A 180 8.69 1.91 -13.14
CA ALA A 180 9.68 2.93 -12.80
C ALA A 180 9.06 4.11 -12.04
N HIS A 181 7.84 4.53 -12.40
CA HIS A 181 7.09 5.59 -11.70
C HIS A 181 6.73 5.18 -10.27
N VAL A 182 6.22 3.96 -10.08
CA VAL A 182 5.89 3.42 -8.75
C VAL A 182 7.14 3.38 -7.87
N ARG A 183 8.24 2.83 -8.38
CA ARG A 183 9.52 2.81 -7.67
C ARG A 183 10.00 4.21 -7.29
N TYR A 184 9.87 5.17 -8.21
CA TYR A 184 10.26 6.56 -8.00
C TYR A 184 9.46 7.21 -6.86
N ARG A 185 8.13 7.01 -6.82
CA ARG A 185 7.26 7.40 -5.71
C ARG A 185 7.77 6.82 -4.39
N SER A 186 8.02 5.52 -4.34
CA SER A 186 8.49 4.82 -3.13
C SER A 186 9.82 5.37 -2.60
N GLU A 187 10.76 5.71 -3.48
CA GLU A 187 12.02 6.34 -3.09
C GLU A 187 11.79 7.76 -2.53
N ALA A 188 10.89 8.53 -3.14
CA ALA A 188 10.55 9.87 -2.68
C ALA A 188 9.87 9.87 -1.31
N ILE A 189 8.97 8.91 -1.03
CA ILE A 189 8.30 8.74 0.27
C ILE A 189 9.32 8.52 1.39
N LYS A 190 10.31 7.65 1.15
CA LYS A 190 11.38 7.38 2.13
C LYS A 190 12.22 8.63 2.41
N LEU A 191 12.57 9.39 1.37
CA LEU A 191 13.31 10.64 1.53
C LEU A 191 12.47 11.72 2.21
N TYR A 192 11.19 11.82 1.86
CA TYR A 192 10.24 12.73 2.46
C TYR A 192 10.13 12.49 3.97
N ALA A 193 9.86 11.26 4.40
CA ALA A 193 9.73 10.93 5.82
C ALA A 193 10.99 11.28 6.63
N LYS A 194 12.19 10.95 6.12
CA LYS A 194 13.44 11.32 6.79
C LYS A 194 13.67 12.83 6.85
N LYS A 195 13.30 13.57 5.79
CA LYS A 195 13.45 15.03 5.74
C LYS A 195 12.43 15.72 6.65
N ARG A 196 11.19 15.23 6.69
CA ARG A 196 10.10 15.65 7.58
C ARG A 196 10.50 15.53 9.05
N ALA A 197 11.12 14.41 9.39
CA ALA A 197 11.57 14.11 10.74
C ALA A 197 12.77 14.95 11.21
N ASN A 198 13.54 15.52 10.27
CA ASN A 198 14.67 16.42 10.54
C ASN A 198 15.64 15.91 11.64
N GLY A 199 15.98 14.62 11.58
CA GLY A 199 16.91 13.99 12.52
C GLY A 199 16.34 13.71 13.92
N VAL A 200 15.03 13.84 14.12
CA VAL A 200 14.33 13.50 15.35
C VAL A 200 13.38 12.33 15.10
N CYS A 201 13.41 11.32 15.97
CA CYS A 201 12.47 10.20 15.91
C CYS A 201 11.04 10.71 16.08
N GLU A 202 10.16 10.45 15.12
CA GLU A 202 8.77 10.93 15.17
C GLU A 202 7.95 10.18 16.25
N GLY A 203 8.35 8.97 16.62
CA GLY A 203 7.69 8.18 17.67
C GLY A 203 8.01 8.62 19.10
N CYS A 204 9.31 8.70 19.46
CA CYS A 204 9.72 9.04 20.84
C CYS A 204 10.22 10.48 21.02
N ARG A 205 10.34 11.26 19.93
CA ARG A 205 10.85 12.63 19.90
C ARG A 205 12.31 12.82 20.35
N SER A 206 13.05 11.75 20.56
CA SER A 206 14.50 11.80 20.77
C SER A 206 15.25 12.08 19.47
N LYS A 207 16.41 12.74 19.56
CA LYS A 207 17.33 12.88 18.43
C LYS A 207 17.76 11.51 17.90
N SER A 208 18.13 11.47 16.62
CA SER A 208 18.77 10.32 15.99
C SER A 208 19.91 9.77 16.87
N PRO A 209 20.05 8.44 16.99
CA PRO A 209 21.06 7.84 17.86
C PRO A 209 22.50 8.13 17.38
N PHE A 210 22.69 8.34 16.08
CA PHE A 210 23.99 8.68 15.50
C PHE A 210 23.85 9.36 14.12
N GLU A 211 24.96 9.92 13.64
CA GLU A 211 25.09 10.50 12.30
C GLU A 211 25.76 9.52 11.33
N THR A 212 25.36 9.55 10.07
CA THR A 212 26.03 8.85 8.97
C THR A 212 26.63 9.85 8.00
N LYS A 213 27.43 9.40 7.03
CA LYS A 213 27.86 10.24 5.88
C LYS A 213 26.66 10.84 5.12
N ALA A 214 25.49 10.24 5.27
CA ALA A 214 24.24 10.63 4.67
C ALA A 214 23.36 11.54 5.57
N GLY A 215 23.80 11.87 6.80
CA GLY A 215 23.02 12.58 7.82
C GLY A 215 22.46 11.66 8.92
N PRO A 216 21.48 12.12 9.71
CA PRO A 216 21.01 11.43 10.90
C PRO A 216 20.36 10.08 10.55
N TYR A 217 20.69 9.04 11.31
CA TYR A 217 20.17 7.69 11.12
C TYR A 217 18.76 7.51 11.70
N LEU A 218 17.77 7.54 10.81
CA LEU A 218 16.39 7.11 11.07
C LEU A 218 15.96 6.06 10.04
N GLU A 219 15.11 5.14 10.50
CA GLU A 219 14.50 4.07 9.72
C GLU A 219 13.06 4.48 9.37
N VAL A 220 12.68 4.35 8.09
CA VAL A 220 11.31 4.64 7.68
C VAL A 220 10.50 3.38 7.90
N HIS A 221 9.53 3.49 8.80
CA HIS A 221 8.57 2.45 9.13
C HIS A 221 7.26 2.74 8.44
N HIS A 222 6.71 1.74 7.76
CA HIS A 222 5.33 1.78 7.28
C HIS A 222 4.41 1.35 8.41
N LEU A 223 3.54 2.27 8.85
CA LEU A 223 2.69 2.14 10.03
C LEU A 223 1.68 1.00 9.89
N THR A 224 1.11 0.92 8.71
CA THR A 224 0.57 -0.31 8.14
C THR A 224 1.71 -0.89 7.32
N ARG A 225 2.23 -2.07 7.66
CA ARG A 225 3.41 -2.60 6.98
C ARG A 225 3.09 -2.77 5.49
N LEU A 226 4.10 -2.62 4.64
CA LEU A 226 3.95 -2.88 3.22
C LEU A 226 3.46 -4.33 2.96
N ALA A 227 4.10 -5.34 3.58
CA ALA A 227 3.65 -6.73 3.49
C ALA A 227 2.18 -6.90 3.93
N ASP A 228 1.78 -6.13 4.94
CA ASP A 228 0.45 -6.11 5.51
C ASP A 228 -0.46 -5.09 4.77
N GLY A 229 -0.22 -4.79 3.49
CA GLY A 229 -1.07 -3.88 2.71
C GLY A 229 -1.04 -2.42 3.19
N GLY A 230 0.10 -1.86 3.58
CA GLY A 230 0.20 -0.43 3.82
C GLY A 230 0.28 0.37 2.54
N ALA A 231 -0.55 1.40 2.34
CA ALA A 231 -0.33 2.31 1.22
C ALA A 231 1.06 2.93 1.32
N ASP A 232 1.78 2.95 0.20
CA ASP A 232 3.04 3.68 0.13
C ASP A 232 2.69 5.16 -0.09
N CYS A 233 2.38 5.84 1.01
CA CYS A 233 2.00 7.25 1.02
C CYS A 233 2.55 7.97 2.26
N PRO A 234 2.71 9.31 2.21
CA PRO A 234 3.25 10.10 3.33
C PRO A 234 2.57 9.88 4.69
N GLU A 235 1.27 9.65 4.69
CA GLU A 235 0.42 9.48 5.87
C GLU A 235 0.63 8.11 6.55
N ASN A 236 1.09 7.11 5.79
CA ASN A 236 1.31 5.75 6.28
C ASN A 236 2.79 5.45 6.56
N VAL A 237 3.67 6.46 6.50
CA VAL A 237 5.09 6.31 6.84
C VAL A 237 5.49 7.20 8.01
N ILE A 238 6.41 6.70 8.84
CA ILE A 238 6.98 7.41 9.97
C ILE A 238 8.49 7.15 10.06
N ALA A 239 9.28 8.15 10.43
CA ALA A 239 10.71 7.99 10.63
C ALA A 239 11.02 7.73 12.11
N LEU A 240 11.58 6.56 12.40
CA LEU A 240 11.84 6.07 13.76
C LEU A 240 13.33 5.87 14.01
N CYS A 241 13.74 5.97 15.28
CA CYS A 241 15.03 5.44 15.71
C CYS A 241 14.98 3.90 15.74
N PRO A 242 16.14 3.20 15.73
CA PRO A 242 16.20 1.74 15.71
C PRO A 242 15.43 1.06 16.84
N THR A 243 15.39 1.68 18.03
CA THR A 243 14.66 1.16 19.19
C THR A 243 13.15 1.23 18.98
N CYS A 244 12.63 2.39 18.55
CA CYS A 244 11.21 2.53 18.24
C CYS A 244 10.80 1.65 17.05
N HIS A 245 11.65 1.55 16.02
CA HIS A 245 11.41 0.68 14.88
C HIS A 245 11.25 -0.79 15.30
N ARG A 246 12.20 -1.32 16.09
CA ARG A 246 12.07 -2.69 16.62
C ARG A 246 10.86 -2.88 17.53
N ARG A 247 10.52 -1.90 18.37
CA ARG A 247 9.30 -1.95 19.20
C ARG A 247 8.07 -2.08 18.30
N ALA A 248 7.99 -1.30 17.24
CA ALA A 248 6.87 -1.35 16.29
C ALA A 248 6.69 -2.74 15.65
N HIS A 249 7.77 -3.50 15.45
CA HIS A 249 7.68 -4.85 14.89
C HIS A 249 7.50 -5.97 15.91
N HIS A 250 8.18 -5.90 17.06
CA HIS A 250 8.42 -7.08 17.89
C HIS A 250 7.96 -6.95 19.34
N SER A 251 7.52 -5.77 19.77
CA SER A 251 7.06 -5.61 21.15
C SER A 251 5.70 -6.26 21.38
N ILE A 252 5.44 -6.62 22.63
CA ILE A 252 4.15 -7.16 23.08
C ILE A 252 3.03 -6.15 22.82
N ASP A 253 3.34 -4.86 22.98
CA ASP A 253 2.44 -3.73 22.73
C ASP A 253 2.54 -3.17 21.30
N SER A 254 3.16 -3.90 20.36
CA SER A 254 3.41 -3.43 18.99
C SER A 254 2.14 -2.92 18.31
N LYS A 255 1.02 -3.60 18.49
CA LYS A 255 -0.27 -3.16 17.94
C LYS A 255 -0.68 -1.77 18.46
N GLU A 256 -0.72 -1.61 19.78
CA GLU A 256 -1.06 -0.32 20.41
C GLU A 256 -0.07 0.77 20.02
N PHE A 257 1.23 0.43 20.00
CA PHE A 257 2.27 1.37 19.61
C PHE A 257 2.12 1.83 18.15
N ASN A 258 1.85 0.93 17.19
CA ASN A 258 1.59 1.31 15.81
C ASN A 258 0.33 2.18 15.66
N GLU A 259 -0.74 1.92 16.42
CA GLU A 259 -1.93 2.78 16.44
C GLU A 259 -1.62 4.20 16.93
N GLN A 260 -0.75 4.33 17.95
CA GLN A 260 -0.27 5.64 18.41
C GLN A 260 0.58 6.34 17.34
N LEU A 261 1.50 5.61 16.72
CA LEU A 261 2.36 6.14 15.67
C LEU A 261 1.54 6.61 14.43
N LEU A 262 0.46 5.90 14.09
CA LEU A 262 -0.45 6.29 13.01
C LEU A 262 -1.09 7.66 13.30
N ARG A 263 -1.59 7.88 14.51
CA ARG A 263 -2.16 9.18 14.92
C ARG A 263 -1.11 10.29 14.85
N ILE A 264 0.14 9.98 15.21
CA ILE A 264 1.25 10.94 15.11
C ILE A 264 1.51 11.32 13.65
N ALA A 265 1.64 10.34 12.76
CA ALA A 265 1.89 10.62 11.35
C ALA A 265 0.77 11.45 10.72
N LEU A 266 -0.50 11.08 10.95
CA LEU A 266 -1.66 11.87 10.50
C LEU A 266 -1.60 13.32 11.01
N SER A 267 -1.33 13.52 12.31
CA SER A 267 -1.23 14.87 12.88
C SER A 267 -0.08 15.69 12.30
N ILE A 268 1.05 15.06 11.95
CA ILE A 268 2.16 15.74 11.29
C ILE A 268 1.73 16.19 9.88
N GLU A 269 1.07 15.30 9.14
CA GLU A 269 0.62 15.57 7.77
C GLU A 269 -0.44 16.67 7.71
N GLU A 270 -1.39 16.69 8.64
CA GLU A 270 -2.37 17.78 8.79
C GLU A 270 -1.69 19.14 9.02
N LYS A 271 -0.66 19.19 9.87
CA LYS A 271 0.09 20.44 10.14
C LYS A 271 0.86 20.92 8.92
N ILE A 272 1.46 20.00 8.16
CA ILE A 272 2.20 20.35 6.93
C ILE A 272 1.23 20.89 5.87
N ALA A 273 0.05 20.29 5.75
CA ALA A 273 -0.99 20.78 4.86
C ALA A 273 -1.44 22.21 5.22
N GLN A 274 -1.62 22.50 6.52
CA GLN A 274 -2.01 23.83 7.01
C GLN A 274 -0.93 24.91 6.84
N GLN A 275 0.35 24.54 6.86
CA GLN A 275 1.47 25.46 6.64
C GLN A 275 1.75 25.75 5.16
N SER A 276 1.09 25.03 4.26
CA SER A 276 1.26 25.15 2.80
C SER A 276 0.17 26.01 2.13
N ILE A 277 -0.76 26.55 2.93
CA ILE A 277 -1.83 27.51 2.57
C ILE A 277 -1.40 28.89 3.05
#